data_AF-A0AAQ0KMT3-F1
#
_entry.id   AF-A0AAQ0KMT3-F1
#
_cell.length_a   1.000
_cell.length_b   1.000
_cell.length_c   1.000
_cell.angle_alpha   90.00
_cell.angle_beta   90.00
_cell.angle_gamma   90.00
#
_symmetry.space_group_name_H-M   'P 1'
#
loop_
_entity.id
_entity.type
_entity.pdbx_description
1 polymer ?
#
loop_
_entity_poly.entity_id
_entity_poly.type
_entity_poly.pdbx_seq_one_letter_code
_entity_poly.pdbx_strand_id
1 'polypeptide(L)'
;MPNKATVRGVLMDATLAPIAAGKIVATLQGSDIFDGGLRVVTQKVEATTDAQGGWSLDLIVNGEGERAGTTWTIEGYNHYVAKVFEVKSLFLASALETTLGELERTSAQNLRAAREGNVARLITVSDHDRYLALPESQRRPNDLLVLDGRDAPPVIHGTIEGSLFQGVQQIYLGGEPAALLDASGAVLIGAQPPEPAVAPMITRQPALLPERAGLGDSITLDLGAAEGAPPPAAAWDLTLGDSSIRDQVDPDHLSMELSEPGEYALAVNWSNASGTAVAAPALLTVAEPGAPGLDYARAAGYFHAGSAFSGTADAVSGLVNGGNGGWDLARVGSEQAIAMTPAGIRFDGGGFLQASGISTSGIGGMFIVLRLAIEHHNSGVAQLFATNPAGGPVSITSNKGKLQAYYHDGETSRVVNLGGAPATPEAFVVGIEIDNAAQMVRAYTRGGSIATFSVPGIPGVEYATVAIGQRLHGTVMRAALFGRPAGGSFAASFEQVIEDFLSA
;
A
#
# COMPACT_ATOMS: atom_id res chain seq x y z
N MET A 1 -18.71 -51.34 48.55
CA MET A 1 -17.92 -51.17 49.79
C MET A 1 -16.46 -51.39 49.43
N PRO A 2 -15.52 -50.57 49.91
CA PRO A 2 -14.10 -50.73 49.56
C PRO A 2 -13.57 -52.08 50.01
N ASN A 3 -12.69 -52.70 49.22
CA ASN A 3 -12.03 -53.92 49.66
C ASN A 3 -11.08 -53.62 50.82
N LYS A 4 -10.77 -54.66 51.59
CA LYS A 4 -9.82 -54.60 52.69
C LYS A 4 -8.67 -55.57 52.47
N ALA A 5 -7.48 -55.17 52.87
CA ALA A 5 -6.30 -56.01 52.96
C ALA A 5 -5.95 -56.24 54.43
N THR A 6 -5.57 -57.47 54.77
CA THR A 6 -5.05 -57.79 56.10
C THR A 6 -3.58 -57.39 56.19
N VAL A 7 -3.27 -56.47 57.10
CA VAL A 7 -1.90 -56.05 57.44
C VAL A 7 -1.53 -56.65 58.77
N ARG A 8 -0.39 -57.35 58.84
CA ARG A 8 0.09 -58.01 60.06
C ARG A 8 1.50 -57.58 60.46
N GLY A 9 1.84 -57.77 61.72
CA GLY A 9 3.17 -57.54 62.25
C GLY A 9 3.37 -58.15 63.63
N VAL A 10 4.57 -57.95 64.18
CA VAL A 10 4.91 -58.30 65.56
C VAL A 10 5.43 -57.04 66.24
N LEU A 11 4.81 -56.66 67.35
CA LEU A 11 5.24 -55.54 68.17
C LEU A 11 6.33 -56.02 69.15
N MET A 12 7.51 -55.43 69.05
CA MET A 12 8.65 -55.70 69.93
C MET A 12 9.11 -54.42 70.61
N ASP A 13 9.72 -54.55 71.79
CA ASP A 13 10.40 -53.45 72.45
C ASP A 13 11.83 -53.22 71.92
N ALA A 14 12.55 -52.25 72.50
CA ALA A 14 13.91 -51.93 72.11
C ALA A 14 14.93 -53.07 72.33
N THR A 15 14.56 -54.10 73.09
CA THR A 15 15.37 -55.30 73.35
C THR A 15 14.99 -56.48 72.45
N LEU A 16 14.08 -56.27 71.49
CA LEU A 16 13.48 -57.30 70.63
C LEU A 16 12.61 -58.31 71.40
N ALA A 17 12.15 -57.97 72.61
CA ALA A 17 11.18 -58.77 73.34
C ALA A 17 9.77 -58.46 72.84
N PRO A 18 8.91 -59.48 72.60
CA PRO A 18 7.54 -59.25 72.20
C PRO A 18 6.72 -58.50 73.25
N ILE A 19 5.92 -57.53 72.82
CA ILE A 19 5.02 -56.77 73.69
C ILE A 19 3.63 -57.41 73.62
N ALA A 20 3.25 -58.15 74.66
CA ALA A 20 1.90 -58.70 74.80
C ALA A 20 0.92 -57.66 75.36
N ALA A 21 -0.36 -57.74 74.96
CA ALA A 21 -1.41 -56.79 75.35
C ALA A 21 -1.09 -55.31 75.02
N GLY A 22 -0.21 -55.08 74.05
CA GLY A 22 0.00 -53.78 73.43
C GLY A 22 -1.15 -53.45 72.48
N LYS A 23 -1.23 -52.20 72.05
CA LYS A 23 -2.29 -51.70 71.18
C LYS A 23 -1.72 -51.20 69.86
N ILE A 24 -2.28 -51.66 68.75
CA ILE A 24 -1.98 -51.15 67.41
C ILE A 24 -3.16 -50.31 66.94
N VAL A 25 -2.86 -49.13 66.41
CA VAL A 25 -3.85 -48.17 65.91
C VAL A 25 -3.48 -47.80 64.48
N ALA A 26 -4.38 -48.07 63.53
CA ALA A 26 -4.27 -47.59 62.16
C ALA A 26 -5.27 -46.47 61.92
N THR A 27 -4.81 -45.36 61.36
CA THR A 27 -5.62 -44.20 60.99
C THR A 27 -5.47 -43.90 59.50
N LEU A 28 -6.59 -43.90 58.77
CA LEU A 28 -6.67 -43.48 57.38
C LEU A 28 -6.67 -41.95 57.32
N GLN A 29 -5.67 -41.40 56.64
CA GLN A 29 -5.49 -39.97 56.41
C GLN A 29 -5.85 -39.61 54.97
N GLY A 30 -6.41 -38.41 54.79
CA GLY A 30 -6.85 -37.91 53.49
C GLY A 30 -8.30 -38.26 53.18
N SER A 31 -8.75 -37.92 51.98
CA SER A 31 -10.10 -38.22 51.51
C SER A 31 -10.05 -38.71 50.08
N ASP A 32 -10.84 -39.73 49.76
CA ASP A 32 -10.99 -40.22 48.40
C ASP A 32 -12.44 -40.66 48.13
N ILE A 33 -12.75 -40.84 46.85
CA ILE A 33 -14.01 -41.40 46.37
C ILE A 33 -13.73 -42.84 45.91
N PHE A 34 -14.56 -43.77 46.38
CA PHE A 34 -14.50 -45.18 46.03
C PHE A 34 -15.73 -45.56 45.18
N ASP A 35 -15.66 -46.72 44.52
CA ASP A 35 -16.74 -47.25 43.69
C ASP A 35 -18.14 -47.12 44.32
N GLY A 36 -19.08 -46.61 43.52
CA GLY A 36 -20.43 -46.27 43.97
C GLY A 36 -20.57 -44.87 44.59
N GLY A 37 -19.55 -44.01 44.44
CA GLY A 37 -19.58 -42.61 44.91
C GLY A 37 -19.39 -42.45 46.42
N LEU A 38 -18.96 -43.51 47.11
CA LEU A 38 -18.76 -43.49 48.55
C LEU A 38 -17.51 -42.68 48.90
N ARG A 39 -17.70 -41.56 49.59
CA ARG A 39 -16.58 -40.76 50.09
C ARG A 39 -16.14 -41.22 51.46
N VAL A 40 -14.88 -41.60 51.60
CA VAL A 40 -14.25 -41.90 52.90
C VAL A 40 -13.31 -40.74 53.26
N VAL A 41 -13.44 -40.20 54.48
CA VAL A 41 -12.70 -39.00 54.92
C VAL A 41 -11.76 -39.30 56.09
N THR A 42 -12.09 -40.27 56.95
CA THR A 42 -11.22 -40.77 58.02
C THR A 42 -11.75 -42.12 58.49
N GLN A 43 -10.86 -43.04 58.80
CA GLN A 43 -11.19 -44.31 59.46
C GLN A 43 -10.12 -44.62 60.50
N LYS A 44 -10.53 -45.17 61.64
CA LYS A 44 -9.62 -45.69 62.66
C LYS A 44 -9.92 -47.17 62.90
N VAL A 45 -8.89 -48.01 62.89
CA VAL A 45 -8.98 -49.45 63.16
C VAL A 45 -7.94 -49.79 64.22
N GLU A 46 -8.30 -50.63 65.18
CA GLU A 46 -7.43 -50.95 66.32
C GLU A 46 -7.38 -52.46 66.55
N ALA A 47 -6.24 -52.96 67.01
CA ALA A 47 -6.03 -54.35 67.42
C ALA A 47 -5.18 -54.41 68.69
N THR A 48 -5.33 -55.49 69.45
CA THR A 48 -4.50 -55.78 70.62
C THR A 48 -3.53 -56.90 70.28
N THR A 49 -2.28 -56.79 70.72
CA THR A 49 -1.26 -57.82 70.44
C THR A 49 -1.47 -59.08 71.27
N ASP A 50 -1.16 -60.23 70.67
CA ASP A 50 -1.19 -61.53 71.35
C ASP A 50 0.02 -61.74 72.30
N ALA A 51 0.13 -62.94 72.89
CA ALA A 51 1.21 -63.28 73.82
C ALA A 51 2.61 -63.27 73.15
N GLN A 52 2.68 -63.35 71.84
CA GLN A 52 3.89 -63.31 71.03
C GLN A 52 4.09 -61.93 70.37
N GLY A 53 3.31 -60.92 70.77
CA GLY A 53 3.34 -59.58 70.20
C GLY A 53 2.73 -59.47 68.80
N GLY A 54 2.16 -60.56 68.27
CA GLY A 54 1.52 -60.63 66.96
C GLY A 54 0.24 -59.82 66.90
N TRP A 55 -0.03 -59.20 65.75
CA TRP A 55 -1.25 -58.45 65.48
C TRP A 55 -1.62 -58.48 63.99
N SER A 56 -2.91 -58.28 63.72
CA SER A 56 -3.44 -58.10 62.36
C SER A 56 -4.57 -57.06 62.34
N LEU A 57 -4.69 -56.34 61.23
CA LEU A 57 -5.70 -55.33 60.97
C LEU A 57 -6.24 -55.46 59.55
N ASP A 58 -7.56 -55.37 59.38
CA ASP A 58 -8.17 -55.27 58.05
C ASP A 58 -8.38 -53.81 57.66
N LEU A 59 -7.55 -53.34 56.73
CA LEU A 59 -7.47 -51.94 56.32
C LEU A 59 -7.99 -51.76 54.91
N ILE A 60 -8.67 -50.65 54.62
CA ILE A 60 -9.15 -50.31 53.26
C ILE A 60 -7.96 -50.22 52.29
N VAL A 61 -8.15 -50.79 51.10
CA VAL A 61 -7.19 -50.71 49.99
C VAL A 61 -7.23 -49.29 49.39
N ASN A 62 -6.18 -48.49 49.63
CA ASN A 62 -6.10 -47.11 49.14
C ASN A 62 -6.05 -47.02 47.61
N GLY A 63 -5.52 -48.06 46.94
CA GLY A 63 -5.41 -48.14 45.49
C GLY A 63 -6.73 -48.14 44.74
N GLU A 64 -7.85 -48.41 45.42
CA GLU A 64 -9.20 -48.36 44.84
C GLU A 64 -9.81 -46.96 44.86
N GLY A 65 -9.15 -45.98 45.49
CA GLY A 65 -9.58 -44.60 45.50
C GLY A 65 -9.30 -43.91 44.16
N GLU A 66 -10.27 -43.15 43.65
CA GLU A 66 -10.23 -42.45 42.35
C GLU A 66 -8.94 -41.63 42.16
N ARG A 67 -8.39 -41.05 43.23
CA ARG A 67 -7.23 -40.14 43.13
C ARG A 67 -5.99 -40.64 43.86
N ALA A 68 -6.02 -41.83 44.44
CA ALA A 68 -5.00 -42.29 45.37
C ALA A 68 -4.69 -41.21 46.44
N GLY A 69 -5.75 -40.58 46.96
CA GLY A 69 -5.73 -39.43 47.86
C GLY A 69 -5.66 -39.78 49.33
N THR A 70 -5.68 -41.07 49.68
CA THR A 70 -5.63 -41.56 51.06
C THR A 70 -4.37 -42.39 51.35
N THR A 71 -3.91 -42.35 52.61
CA THR A 71 -2.81 -43.18 53.12
C THR A 71 -3.08 -43.61 54.57
N TRP A 72 -2.51 -44.72 55.01
CA TRP A 72 -2.58 -45.17 56.39
C TRP A 72 -1.39 -44.68 57.23
N THR A 73 -1.66 -44.37 58.49
CA THR A 73 -0.65 -44.25 59.54
C THR A 73 -0.90 -45.34 60.59
N ILE A 74 0.12 -46.12 60.93
CA ILE A 74 0.03 -47.20 61.92
C ILE A 74 0.94 -46.86 63.10
N GLU A 75 0.37 -46.90 64.30
CA GLU A 75 1.04 -46.63 65.57
C GLU A 75 0.95 -47.85 66.48
N GLY A 76 2.06 -48.21 67.12
CA GLY A 76 2.10 -49.25 68.14
C GLY A 76 2.32 -48.66 69.52
N TYR A 77 1.57 -49.11 70.51
CA TYR A 77 1.64 -48.71 71.91
C TYR A 77 1.88 -49.93 72.80
N ASN A 78 2.68 -49.80 73.85
CA ASN A 78 2.84 -50.85 74.84
C ASN A 78 1.63 -50.93 75.79
N HIS A 79 1.65 -51.87 76.75
CA HIS A 79 0.58 -52.06 77.73
C HIS A 79 0.38 -50.86 78.68
N TYR A 80 1.33 -49.92 78.73
CA TYR A 80 1.22 -48.64 79.45
C TYR A 80 0.74 -47.48 78.56
N VAL A 81 0.31 -47.76 77.32
CA VAL A 81 -0.13 -46.74 76.34
C VAL A 81 1.01 -45.79 75.94
N ALA A 82 2.28 -46.18 76.15
CA ALA A 82 3.41 -45.45 75.61
C ALA A 82 3.65 -45.87 74.15
N LYS A 83 3.78 -44.89 73.25
CA LYS A 83 4.03 -45.11 71.82
C LYS A 83 5.41 -45.75 71.63
N VAL A 84 5.44 -46.88 70.95
CA VAL A 84 6.63 -47.69 70.63
C VAL A 84 7.11 -47.37 69.22
N PHE A 85 6.19 -47.27 68.26
CA PHE A 85 6.51 -46.91 66.88
C PHE A 85 5.37 -46.14 66.21
N GLU A 86 5.71 -45.44 65.12
CA GLU A 86 4.75 -44.80 64.23
C GLU A 86 5.29 -44.85 62.80
N VAL A 87 4.45 -45.35 61.88
CA VAL A 87 4.76 -45.45 60.46
C VAL A 87 3.69 -44.70 59.68
N LYS A 88 4.11 -43.75 58.85
CA LYS A 88 3.22 -42.84 58.11
C LYS A 88 3.19 -43.16 56.62
N SER A 89 2.18 -42.62 55.95
CA SER A 89 2.09 -42.61 54.48
C SER A 89 2.11 -44.01 53.85
N LEU A 90 1.53 -44.98 54.54
CA LEU A 90 1.39 -46.35 54.04
C LEU A 90 0.28 -46.41 52.97
N PHE A 91 0.51 -47.15 51.89
CA PHE A 91 -0.39 -47.21 50.76
C PHE A 91 -0.64 -48.66 50.35
N LEU A 92 -1.87 -49.12 50.56
CA LEU A 92 -2.31 -50.45 50.16
C LEU A 92 -2.82 -50.41 48.71
N ALA A 93 -2.08 -51.04 47.80
CA ALA A 93 -2.42 -51.07 46.38
C ALA A 93 -3.39 -52.18 45.97
N SER A 94 -3.50 -53.24 46.77
CA SER A 94 -4.38 -54.39 46.49
C SER A 94 -4.91 -55.01 47.78
N ALA A 95 -5.89 -55.91 47.66
CA ALA A 95 -6.49 -56.65 48.77
C ALA A 95 -5.63 -57.84 49.26
N LEU A 96 -4.38 -57.96 48.80
CA LEU A 96 -3.49 -59.04 49.21
C LEU A 96 -3.00 -58.84 50.65
N GLU A 97 -2.93 -59.93 51.40
CA GLU A 97 -2.35 -59.92 52.75
C GLU A 97 -0.87 -59.50 52.69
N THR A 98 -0.45 -58.63 53.61
CA THR A 98 0.93 -58.11 53.65
C THR A 98 1.44 -57.89 55.08
N THR A 99 2.75 -57.84 55.25
CA THR A 99 3.39 -57.46 56.51
C THR A 99 3.64 -55.95 56.58
N LEU A 100 3.66 -55.37 57.78
CA LEU A 100 3.96 -53.94 57.95
C LEU A 100 5.29 -53.54 57.27
N GLY A 101 6.34 -54.35 57.41
CA GLY A 101 7.65 -54.07 56.81
C GLY A 101 7.70 -54.15 55.28
N GLU A 102 6.87 -54.98 54.64
CA GLU A 102 6.72 -54.99 53.17
C GLU A 102 5.91 -53.80 52.69
N LEU A 103 4.86 -53.44 53.44
CA LEU A 103 4.03 -52.29 53.14
C LEU A 103 4.86 -51.00 53.20
N GLU A 104 5.69 -50.82 54.24
CA GLU A 104 6.65 -49.70 54.34
C GLU A 104 7.54 -49.56 53.10
N ARG A 105 8.08 -50.69 52.63
CA ARG A 105 9.02 -50.72 51.49
C ARG A 105 8.36 -50.37 50.16
N THR A 106 7.10 -50.77 49.97
CA THR A 106 6.41 -50.69 48.67
C THR A 106 5.47 -49.49 48.55
N SER A 107 5.05 -48.88 49.68
CA SER A 107 4.04 -47.83 49.72
C SER A 107 4.33 -46.64 48.80
N ALA A 108 5.56 -46.11 48.81
CA ALA A 108 5.89 -44.94 48.00
C ALA A 108 5.81 -45.21 46.50
N GLN A 109 6.33 -46.37 46.06
CA GLN A 109 6.27 -46.78 44.66
C GLN A 109 4.83 -47.08 44.23
N ASN A 110 4.07 -47.76 45.08
CA ASN A 110 2.67 -48.10 44.81
C ASN A 110 1.79 -46.85 44.73
N LEU A 111 1.97 -45.89 45.64
CA LEU A 111 1.26 -44.61 45.61
C LEU A 111 1.60 -43.82 44.34
N ARG A 112 2.88 -43.80 43.95
CA ARG A 112 3.31 -43.16 42.71
C ARG A 112 2.70 -43.84 41.48
N ALA A 113 2.72 -45.17 41.42
CA ALA A 113 2.12 -45.94 40.34
C ALA A 113 0.61 -45.73 40.24
N ALA A 114 -0.10 -45.66 41.38
CA ALA A 114 -1.52 -45.36 41.41
C ALA A 114 -1.83 -43.94 40.90
N ARG A 115 -1.04 -42.94 41.31
CA ARG A 115 -1.19 -41.56 40.82
C ARG A 115 -0.87 -41.41 39.34
N GLU A 116 0.21 -42.04 38.86
CA GLU A 116 0.60 -42.04 37.45
C GLU A 116 -0.38 -42.84 36.57
N GLY A 117 -1.02 -43.88 37.13
CA GLY A 117 -2.11 -44.61 36.48
C GLY A 117 -3.35 -43.76 36.21
N ASN A 118 -3.58 -42.73 37.04
CA ASN A 118 -4.71 -41.80 36.94
C ASN A 118 -4.46 -40.59 36.03
N VAL A 119 -3.26 -40.41 35.48
CA VAL A 119 -2.97 -39.34 34.53
C VAL A 119 -3.48 -39.72 33.15
N ALA A 120 -4.36 -38.89 32.58
CA ALA A 120 -4.85 -39.08 31.22
C ALA A 120 -3.67 -38.99 30.23
N ARG A 121 -3.58 -39.95 29.30
CA ARG A 121 -2.51 -39.98 28.28
C ARG A 121 -3.10 -39.85 26.88
N LEU A 122 -2.43 -39.10 26.00
CA LEU A 122 -2.81 -38.90 24.61
C LEU A 122 -2.14 -39.97 23.72
N ILE A 123 -2.91 -40.70 22.93
CA ILE A 123 -2.48 -41.80 22.07
C ILE A 123 -2.98 -41.54 20.65
N THR A 124 -2.13 -41.67 19.63
CA THR A 124 -2.55 -41.54 18.23
C THR A 124 -2.78 -42.92 17.60
N VAL A 125 -3.91 -43.15 16.95
CA VAL A 125 -4.27 -44.42 16.26
C VAL A 125 -5.01 -44.14 14.94
N SER A 126 -5.14 -45.09 14.02
CA SER A 126 -5.78 -44.85 12.71
C SER A 126 -7.31 -44.95 12.73
N ASP A 127 -7.83 -45.80 13.62
CA ASP A 127 -9.24 -46.09 13.81
C ASP A 127 -9.46 -46.72 15.20
N HIS A 128 -10.72 -46.78 15.64
CA HIS A 128 -11.06 -47.30 16.97
C HIS A 128 -10.85 -48.82 17.09
N ASP A 129 -11.11 -49.58 16.02
CA ASP A 129 -10.93 -51.04 16.03
C ASP A 129 -9.45 -51.41 16.25
N ARG A 130 -8.53 -50.62 15.72
CA ARG A 130 -7.09 -50.71 15.97
C ARG A 130 -6.70 -50.44 17.41
N TYR A 131 -7.33 -49.48 18.07
CA TYR A 131 -7.14 -49.26 19.50
C TYR A 131 -7.65 -50.47 20.30
N LEU A 132 -8.85 -50.98 19.98
CA LEU A 132 -9.42 -52.15 20.65
C LEU A 132 -8.58 -53.43 20.45
N ALA A 133 -7.89 -53.54 19.32
CA ALA A 133 -6.97 -54.63 19.02
C ALA A 133 -5.63 -54.56 19.78
N LEU A 134 -5.33 -53.47 20.50
CA LEU A 134 -4.14 -53.40 21.34
C LEU A 134 -4.26 -54.39 22.52
N PRO A 135 -3.13 -54.99 22.96
CA PRO A 135 -3.10 -55.81 24.17
C PRO A 135 -3.72 -55.06 25.34
N GLU A 136 -4.43 -55.77 26.21
CA GLU A 136 -5.12 -55.18 27.37
C GLU A 136 -4.17 -54.40 28.30
N SER A 137 -2.91 -54.85 28.41
CA SER A 137 -1.84 -54.13 29.14
C SER A 137 -1.42 -52.79 28.53
N GLN A 138 -1.81 -52.51 27.28
CA GLN A 138 -1.52 -51.28 26.56
C GLN A 138 -2.72 -50.34 26.46
N ARG A 139 -3.89 -50.73 27.00
CA ARG A 139 -5.11 -49.90 27.03
C ARG A 139 -5.39 -49.44 28.45
N ARG A 140 -5.82 -48.20 28.64
CA ARG A 140 -6.26 -47.70 29.95
C ARG A 140 -7.62 -47.04 29.88
N PRO A 141 -8.37 -47.03 30.99
CA PRO A 141 -9.67 -46.37 31.05
C PRO A 141 -9.63 -44.84 30.83
N ASN A 142 -8.46 -44.19 30.96
CA ASN A 142 -8.25 -42.74 30.88
C ASN A 142 -7.40 -42.31 29.66
N ASP A 143 -7.41 -43.11 28.59
CA ASP A 143 -6.71 -42.78 27.34
C ASP A 143 -7.50 -41.79 26.47
N LEU A 144 -6.85 -40.70 26.06
CA LEU A 144 -7.31 -39.80 25.01
C LEU A 144 -6.80 -40.32 23.67
N LEU A 145 -7.66 -40.59 22.68
CA LEU A 145 -7.22 -41.02 21.35
C LEU A 145 -7.29 -39.86 20.35
N VAL A 146 -6.26 -39.75 19.51
CA VAL A 146 -6.17 -38.86 18.35
C VAL A 146 -6.16 -39.74 17.12
N LEU A 147 -7.22 -39.68 16.30
CA LEU A 147 -7.28 -40.53 15.11
C LEU A 147 -6.64 -39.87 13.90
N ASP A 148 -5.60 -40.47 13.32
CA ASP A 148 -5.09 -40.09 12.00
C ASP A 148 -5.77 -40.99 10.95
N GLY A 149 -6.90 -40.51 10.44
CA GLY A 149 -7.68 -41.23 9.45
C GLY A 149 -8.44 -40.25 8.57
N ARG A 150 -8.03 -40.14 7.31
CA ARG A 150 -8.83 -39.56 6.22
C ARG A 150 -10.19 -40.28 6.15
N ASP A 151 -11.18 -39.83 6.94
CA ASP A 151 -12.61 -40.21 6.93
C ASP A 151 -13.20 -40.86 8.20
N ALA A 152 -12.79 -40.48 9.42
CA ALA A 152 -13.68 -40.62 10.60
C ALA A 152 -13.22 -39.79 11.81
N PRO A 153 -14.16 -39.28 12.64
CA PRO A 153 -13.83 -38.40 13.76
C PRO A 153 -13.31 -39.13 15.02
N PRO A 154 -12.47 -38.47 15.85
CA PRO A 154 -11.71 -39.07 16.96
C PRO A 154 -12.49 -39.23 18.28
N VAL A 155 -12.14 -40.25 19.06
CA VAL A 155 -12.89 -40.76 20.23
C VAL A 155 -12.02 -40.75 21.50
N ILE A 156 -12.46 -40.13 22.60
CA ILE A 156 -11.81 -40.16 23.93
C ILE A 156 -12.33 -41.33 24.78
N HIS A 157 -11.52 -41.96 25.64
CA HIS A 157 -12.00 -42.80 26.75
C HIS A 157 -11.55 -42.30 28.15
N GLY A 158 -12.50 -42.02 29.04
CA GLY A 158 -12.28 -41.69 30.47
C GLY A 158 -13.29 -40.70 31.07
N THR A 159 -13.23 -40.48 32.39
CA THR A 159 -14.09 -39.56 33.18
C THR A 159 -13.71 -38.08 33.02
N ILE A 160 -13.54 -37.63 31.78
CA ILE A 160 -13.34 -36.20 31.49
C ILE A 160 -14.71 -35.60 31.17
N GLU A 161 -15.21 -34.74 32.05
CA GLU A 161 -16.51 -34.08 31.86
C GLU A 161 -16.48 -33.15 30.65
N GLY A 162 -17.55 -33.17 29.83
CA GLY A 162 -17.70 -32.26 28.68
C GLY A 162 -17.65 -30.77 29.04
N SER A 163 -17.82 -30.43 30.32
CA SER A 163 -17.66 -29.08 30.86
C SER A 163 -16.25 -28.50 30.65
N LEU A 164 -15.21 -29.35 30.59
CA LEU A 164 -13.83 -28.93 30.29
C LEU A 164 -13.67 -28.31 28.90
N PHE A 165 -14.60 -28.59 27.99
CA PHE A 165 -14.56 -28.13 26.61
C PHE A 165 -15.60 -27.05 26.33
N GLN A 166 -16.25 -26.49 27.36
CA GLN A 166 -17.14 -25.33 27.16
C GLN A 166 -16.37 -24.15 26.57
N GLY A 167 -16.86 -23.65 25.43
CA GLY A 167 -16.24 -22.56 24.68
C GLY A 167 -15.29 -23.00 23.57
N VAL A 168 -14.94 -24.29 23.49
CA VAL A 168 -14.18 -24.84 22.36
C VAL A 168 -15.14 -25.08 21.19
N GLN A 169 -14.89 -24.39 20.07
CA GLN A 169 -15.76 -24.43 18.89
C GLN A 169 -15.27 -25.41 17.81
N GLN A 170 -13.97 -25.70 17.76
CA GLN A 170 -13.35 -26.52 16.71
C GLN A 170 -12.04 -27.15 17.22
N ILE A 171 -11.68 -28.34 16.72
CA ILE A 171 -10.39 -28.99 16.97
C ILE A 171 -9.67 -29.21 15.65
N TYR A 172 -8.35 -29.07 15.65
CA TYR A 172 -7.51 -29.29 14.48
C TYR A 172 -6.49 -30.40 14.73
N LEU A 173 -6.34 -31.31 13.76
CA LEU A 173 -5.30 -32.34 13.75
C LEU A 173 -4.54 -32.24 12.43
N GLY A 174 -3.22 -32.04 12.48
CA GLY A 174 -2.41 -31.90 11.26
C GLY A 174 -2.80 -30.72 10.36
N GLY A 175 -3.56 -29.74 10.89
CA GLY A 175 -4.08 -28.59 10.14
C GLY A 175 -5.54 -28.72 9.69
N GLU A 176 -6.16 -29.89 9.83
CA GLU A 176 -7.53 -30.16 9.37
C GLU A 176 -8.54 -30.21 10.53
N PRO A 177 -9.79 -29.74 10.32
CA PRO A 177 -10.88 -29.91 11.29
C PRO A 177 -11.12 -31.38 11.67
N ALA A 178 -11.21 -31.64 12.96
CA ALA A 178 -11.55 -32.94 13.53
C ALA A 178 -12.67 -32.79 14.56
N ALA A 179 -13.55 -33.78 14.69
CA ALA A 179 -14.54 -33.79 15.76
C ALA A 179 -13.88 -34.14 17.10
N LEU A 180 -14.63 -34.07 18.19
CA LEU A 180 -14.29 -34.67 19.46
C LEU A 180 -15.47 -35.51 19.94
N LEU A 181 -15.26 -36.81 20.13
CA LEU A 181 -16.28 -37.71 20.70
C LEU A 181 -15.88 -38.21 22.10
N ASP A 182 -16.89 -38.64 22.86
CA ASP A 182 -16.72 -39.37 24.11
C ASP A 182 -16.62 -40.89 23.92
N ALA A 183 -16.34 -41.59 25.03
CA ALA A 183 -16.15 -43.03 25.15
C ALA A 183 -17.34 -43.88 24.70
N SER A 184 -18.53 -43.29 24.68
CA SER A 184 -19.79 -43.95 24.31
C SER A 184 -20.14 -43.74 22.84
N GLY A 185 -19.36 -42.92 22.12
CA GLY A 185 -19.61 -42.51 20.74
C GLY A 185 -20.50 -41.27 20.64
N ALA A 186 -20.76 -40.54 21.73
CA ALA A 186 -21.51 -39.29 21.66
C ALA A 186 -20.59 -38.11 21.29
N VAL A 187 -21.10 -37.22 20.45
CA VAL A 187 -20.36 -36.04 19.94
C VAL A 187 -20.29 -34.97 21.01
N LEU A 188 -19.09 -34.57 21.40
CA LEU A 188 -18.83 -33.45 22.33
C LEU A 188 -18.60 -32.13 21.57
N ILE A 189 -17.82 -32.18 20.48
CA ILE A 189 -17.61 -31.09 19.52
C ILE A 189 -17.71 -31.70 18.13
N GLY A 190 -18.59 -31.19 17.28
CA GLY A 190 -18.73 -31.70 15.91
C GLY A 190 -17.51 -31.34 15.08
N ALA A 191 -17.10 -32.22 14.15
CA ALA A 191 -16.28 -31.79 13.02
C ALA A 191 -17.19 -30.89 12.20
N GLN A 192 -17.08 -29.57 12.36
CA GLN A 192 -17.62 -28.71 11.30
C GLN A 192 -16.74 -28.98 10.07
N PRO A 193 -17.34 -29.37 8.93
CA PRO A 193 -16.61 -29.37 7.68
C PRO A 193 -15.92 -28.01 7.56
N PRO A 194 -14.67 -27.93 7.05
CA PRO A 194 -14.15 -26.63 6.64
C PRO A 194 -15.25 -25.99 5.79
N GLU A 195 -15.61 -24.74 6.11
CA GLU A 195 -16.60 -24.03 5.30
C GLU A 195 -16.27 -24.27 3.83
N PRO A 196 -17.27 -24.67 3.02
CA PRO A 196 -17.02 -25.10 1.65
C PRO A 196 -16.19 -24.01 0.99
N ALA A 197 -15.02 -24.40 0.46
CA ALA A 197 -14.05 -23.45 0.01
C ALA A 197 -14.67 -22.58 -1.10
N VAL A 198 -14.83 -21.29 -0.83
CA VAL A 198 -15.48 -20.35 -1.74
C VAL A 198 -14.39 -19.53 -2.43
N ALA A 199 -14.36 -19.60 -3.76
CA ALA A 199 -13.47 -18.75 -4.56
C ALA A 199 -13.74 -17.27 -4.28
N PRO A 200 -12.72 -16.40 -4.41
CA PRO A 200 -12.88 -14.99 -4.08
C PRO A 200 -13.98 -14.35 -4.94
N MET A 201 -14.83 -13.55 -4.32
CA MET A 201 -15.84 -12.72 -4.98
C MET A 201 -15.62 -11.27 -4.56
N ILE A 202 -15.37 -10.40 -5.54
CA ILE A 202 -15.12 -8.99 -5.30
C ILE A 202 -16.44 -8.32 -4.90
N THR A 203 -16.47 -7.71 -3.70
CA THR A 203 -17.62 -6.98 -3.17
C THR A 203 -17.47 -5.47 -3.30
N ARG A 204 -16.23 -4.97 -3.42
CA ARG A 204 -15.92 -3.58 -3.74
C ARG A 204 -14.71 -3.51 -4.68
N GLN A 205 -14.87 -2.77 -5.78
CA GLN A 205 -13.77 -2.51 -6.71
C GLN A 205 -12.69 -1.61 -6.08
N PRO A 206 -11.43 -1.72 -6.52
CA PRO A 206 -10.40 -0.79 -6.11
C PRO A 206 -10.68 0.63 -6.61
N ALA A 207 -10.08 1.62 -5.96
CA ALA A 207 -10.19 3.02 -6.34
C ALA A 207 -8.90 3.79 -6.00
N LEU A 208 -8.62 4.84 -6.77
CA LEU A 208 -7.60 5.85 -6.46
C LEU A 208 -8.32 7.08 -5.92
N LEU A 209 -8.03 7.46 -4.68
CA LEU A 209 -8.76 8.52 -3.98
C LEU A 209 -7.85 9.72 -3.66
N PRO A 210 -8.28 10.96 -3.91
CA PRO A 210 -9.54 11.33 -4.54
C PRO A 210 -9.55 11.08 -6.06
N GLU A 211 -10.73 10.74 -6.63
CA GLU A 211 -10.91 10.38 -8.06
C GLU A 211 -10.53 11.48 -9.07
N ARG A 212 -10.25 12.70 -8.58
CA ARG A 212 -9.88 13.87 -9.40
C ARG A 212 -8.60 14.54 -8.91
N ALA A 213 -7.71 13.77 -8.28
CA ALA A 213 -6.39 14.27 -7.88
C ALA A 213 -5.59 14.73 -9.11
N GLY A 214 -4.97 15.90 -8.98
CA GLY A 214 -4.09 16.48 -9.99
C GLY A 214 -2.61 16.31 -9.64
N LEU A 215 -1.76 16.89 -10.47
CA LEU A 215 -0.31 16.89 -10.23
C LEU A 215 0.02 17.60 -8.91
N GLY A 216 0.84 16.96 -8.06
CA GLY A 216 1.21 17.42 -6.72
C GLY A 216 0.21 17.05 -5.61
N ASP A 217 -0.95 16.47 -5.95
CA ASP A 217 -1.87 15.96 -4.94
C ASP A 217 -1.39 14.59 -4.43
N SER A 218 -1.75 14.29 -3.18
CA SER A 218 -1.59 12.94 -2.63
C SER A 218 -2.83 12.08 -2.90
N ILE A 219 -2.60 10.84 -3.29
CA ILE A 219 -3.64 9.82 -3.47
C ILE A 219 -3.47 8.67 -2.49
N THR A 220 -4.58 8.00 -2.17
CA THR A 220 -4.64 6.73 -1.45
C THR A 220 -5.19 5.65 -2.36
N LEU A 221 -4.55 4.47 -2.34
CA LEU A 221 -4.96 3.28 -3.05
C LEU A 221 -5.94 2.50 -2.17
N ASP A 222 -7.23 2.54 -2.49
CA ASP A 222 -8.21 1.60 -1.94
C ASP A 222 -8.14 0.32 -2.78
N LEU A 223 -7.67 -0.78 -2.19
CA LEU A 223 -7.58 -2.08 -2.88
C LEU A 223 -8.95 -2.74 -3.11
N GLY A 224 -10.02 -2.14 -2.59
CA GLY A 224 -11.36 -2.71 -2.60
C GLY A 224 -11.54 -3.77 -1.52
N ALA A 225 -12.47 -4.68 -1.75
CA ALA A 225 -12.75 -5.79 -0.85
C ALA A 225 -13.22 -7.02 -1.64
N ALA A 226 -12.84 -8.20 -1.15
CA ALA A 226 -13.36 -9.47 -1.64
C ALA A 226 -13.68 -10.39 -0.47
N GLU A 227 -14.69 -11.22 -0.66
CA GLU A 227 -15.09 -12.27 0.27
C GLU A 227 -14.74 -13.64 -0.32
N GLY A 228 -14.46 -14.61 0.54
CA GLY A 228 -14.11 -15.97 0.13
C GLY A 228 -13.72 -16.80 1.35
N ALA A 229 -13.73 -18.12 1.20
CA ALA A 229 -13.32 -19.05 2.24
C ALA A 229 -12.22 -19.97 1.69
N PRO A 230 -11.00 -19.95 2.26
CA PRO A 230 -10.48 -19.01 3.27
C PRO A 230 -10.47 -17.54 2.81
N PRO A 231 -10.31 -16.55 3.73
CA PRO A 231 -10.26 -15.14 3.37
C PRO A 231 -9.22 -14.86 2.27
N PRO A 232 -9.61 -14.16 1.19
CA PRO A 232 -8.71 -13.90 0.08
C PRO A 232 -7.66 -12.84 0.42
N ALA A 233 -6.44 -13.04 -0.07
CA ALA A 233 -5.36 -12.08 0.00
C ALA A 233 -5.30 -11.24 -1.28
N ALA A 234 -5.05 -9.93 -1.14
CA ALA A 234 -4.88 -9.02 -2.26
C ALA A 234 -3.42 -9.00 -2.75
N ALA A 235 -3.22 -9.23 -4.04
CA ALA A 235 -2.03 -8.87 -4.78
C ALA A 235 -2.35 -7.67 -5.67
N TRP A 236 -1.50 -6.66 -5.70
CA TRP A 236 -1.77 -5.43 -6.45
C TRP A 236 -0.55 -4.92 -7.20
N ASP A 237 -0.77 -4.02 -8.15
CA ASP A 237 0.29 -3.24 -8.78
C ASP A 237 -0.28 -1.88 -9.19
N LEU A 238 0.56 -0.86 -9.15
CA LEU A 238 0.22 0.48 -9.64
C LEU A 238 1.16 0.80 -10.80
N THR A 239 0.60 1.14 -11.96
CA THR A 239 1.40 1.54 -13.12
C THR A 239 1.18 3.01 -13.48
N LEU A 240 2.22 3.62 -14.06
CA LEU A 240 2.13 4.87 -14.82
C LEU A 240 2.39 4.54 -16.29
N GLY A 241 1.34 4.61 -17.11
CA GLY A 241 1.34 3.95 -18.42
C GLY A 241 1.58 2.44 -18.27
N ASP A 242 2.61 1.92 -18.94
CA ASP A 242 2.96 0.50 -18.93
C ASP A 242 4.00 0.11 -17.86
N SER A 243 4.50 1.07 -17.07
CA SER A 243 5.57 0.83 -16.09
C SER A 243 5.02 0.73 -14.68
N SER A 244 5.39 -0.34 -13.94
CA SER A 244 5.09 -0.44 -12.51
C SER A 244 5.86 0.62 -11.73
N ILE A 245 5.13 1.32 -10.87
CA ILE A 245 5.63 2.35 -9.95
C ILE A 245 5.34 1.96 -8.49
N ARG A 246 5.12 0.67 -8.22
CA ARG A 246 4.81 0.15 -6.88
C ARG A 246 5.82 0.58 -5.82
N ASP A 247 7.10 0.68 -6.17
CA ASP A 247 8.17 1.07 -5.25
C ASP A 247 8.09 2.56 -4.81
N GLN A 248 7.26 3.37 -5.47
CA GLN A 248 7.01 4.77 -5.12
C GLN A 248 5.86 4.94 -4.12
N VAL A 249 5.09 3.87 -3.87
CA VAL A 249 3.95 3.89 -2.95
C VAL A 249 4.44 3.60 -1.52
N ASP A 250 3.98 4.39 -0.56
CA ASP A 250 4.16 4.09 0.85
C ASP A 250 3.39 2.80 1.20
N PRO A 251 4.07 1.70 1.57
CA PRO A 251 3.43 0.41 1.79
C PRO A 251 2.60 0.36 3.09
N ASP A 252 2.90 1.21 4.08
CA ASP A 252 2.20 1.22 5.37
C ASP A 252 0.88 2.00 5.27
N HIS A 253 0.83 2.99 4.37
CA HIS A 253 -0.31 3.87 4.18
C HIS A 253 -1.05 3.69 2.85
N LEU A 254 -0.50 2.91 1.93
CA LEU A 254 -0.99 2.76 0.56
C LEU A 254 -1.26 4.12 -0.11
N SER A 255 -0.30 5.04 0.00
CA SER A 255 -0.45 6.41 -0.51
C SER A 255 0.80 6.89 -1.25
N MET A 256 0.62 7.85 -2.16
CA MET A 256 1.72 8.51 -2.87
C MET A 256 1.34 9.92 -3.33
N GLU A 257 2.34 10.75 -3.64
CA GLU A 257 2.16 12.04 -4.31
C GLU A 257 2.27 11.87 -5.83
N LEU A 258 1.41 12.55 -6.58
CA LEU A 258 1.39 12.51 -8.05
C LEU A 258 2.41 13.48 -8.63
N SER A 259 3.66 13.02 -8.84
CA SER A 259 4.74 13.86 -9.35
C SER A 259 4.79 13.96 -10.88
N GLU A 260 4.13 13.04 -11.59
CA GLU A 260 4.17 12.95 -13.06
C GLU A 260 2.76 12.93 -13.66
N PRO A 261 2.53 13.60 -14.81
CA PRO A 261 1.28 13.45 -15.55
C PRO A 261 1.23 12.10 -16.27
N GLY A 262 0.02 11.63 -16.55
CA GLY A 262 -0.20 10.36 -17.27
C GLY A 262 -1.38 9.56 -16.73
N GLU A 263 -1.52 8.35 -17.24
CA GLU A 263 -2.55 7.40 -16.81
C GLU A 263 -1.99 6.50 -15.71
N TYR A 264 -2.55 6.63 -14.52
CA TYR A 264 -2.29 5.76 -13.38
C TYR A 264 -3.33 4.63 -13.36
N ALA A 265 -2.87 3.38 -13.28
CA ALA A 265 -3.76 2.22 -13.23
C ALA A 265 -3.42 1.32 -12.05
N LEU A 266 -4.39 1.13 -11.14
CA LEU A 266 -4.30 0.20 -10.01
C LEU A 266 -4.97 -1.11 -10.39
N ALA A 267 -4.17 -2.17 -10.52
CA ALA A 267 -4.64 -3.54 -10.72
C ALA A 267 -4.64 -4.29 -9.38
N VAL A 268 -5.72 -5.00 -9.08
CA VAL A 268 -5.85 -5.81 -7.85
C VAL A 268 -6.41 -7.21 -8.18
N ASN A 269 -5.75 -8.23 -7.66
CA ASN A 269 -6.14 -9.63 -7.75
C ASN A 269 -6.36 -10.17 -6.33
N TRP A 270 -7.52 -10.78 -6.10
CA TRP A 270 -7.86 -11.41 -4.84
C TRP A 270 -7.74 -12.92 -5.00
N SER A 271 -6.90 -13.57 -4.20
CA SER A 271 -6.64 -15.01 -4.31
C SER A 271 -6.77 -15.73 -2.98
N ASN A 272 -7.33 -16.94 -3.02
CA ASN A 272 -7.27 -17.92 -1.93
C ASN A 272 -7.01 -19.32 -2.52
N ALA A 273 -7.03 -20.35 -1.67
CA ALA A 273 -6.80 -21.74 -2.11
C ALA A 273 -7.84 -22.24 -3.15
N SER A 274 -9.00 -21.59 -3.26
CA SER A 274 -10.12 -21.98 -4.12
C SER A 274 -10.10 -21.29 -5.48
N GLY A 275 -9.28 -20.24 -5.67
CA GLY A 275 -9.14 -19.55 -6.95
C GLY A 275 -8.71 -18.09 -6.81
N THR A 276 -8.77 -17.37 -7.93
CA THR A 276 -8.42 -15.96 -8.04
C THR A 276 -9.53 -15.18 -8.74
N ALA A 277 -9.90 -14.03 -8.20
CA ALA A 277 -10.75 -13.04 -8.85
C ALA A 277 -9.94 -11.79 -9.21
N VAL A 278 -10.10 -11.33 -10.45
CA VAL A 278 -9.41 -10.16 -11.00
C VAL A 278 -10.36 -8.96 -10.92
N ALA A 279 -9.93 -7.89 -10.27
CA ALA A 279 -10.70 -6.66 -10.20
C ALA A 279 -10.65 -5.87 -11.51
N ALA A 280 -11.66 -5.02 -11.74
CA ALA A 280 -11.54 -4.02 -12.78
C ALA A 280 -10.46 -3.01 -12.36
N PRO A 281 -9.53 -2.62 -13.25
CA PRO A 281 -8.48 -1.67 -12.90
C PRO A 281 -9.10 -0.31 -12.54
N ALA A 282 -8.63 0.29 -11.45
CA ALA A 282 -8.97 1.66 -11.12
C ALA A 282 -8.05 2.61 -11.87
N LEU A 283 -8.63 3.55 -12.62
CA LEU A 283 -7.89 4.47 -13.48
C LEU A 283 -7.97 5.89 -12.93
N LEU A 284 -6.84 6.60 -12.97
CA LEU A 284 -6.75 8.03 -12.72
C LEU A 284 -5.88 8.66 -13.80
N THR A 285 -6.46 9.59 -14.56
CA THR A 285 -5.70 10.37 -15.56
C THR A 285 -5.28 11.70 -14.93
N VAL A 286 -3.98 11.87 -14.75
CA VAL A 286 -3.39 13.14 -14.32
C VAL A 286 -3.01 13.92 -15.57
N ALA A 287 -3.68 15.05 -15.80
CA ALA A 287 -3.37 15.89 -16.94
C ALA A 287 -1.95 16.46 -16.83
N GLU A 288 -1.28 16.61 -17.97
CA GLU A 288 -0.14 17.50 -18.04
C GLU A 288 -0.55 18.90 -17.55
N PRO A 289 0.32 19.62 -16.81
CA PRO A 289 0.07 20.99 -16.46
C PRO A 289 -0.29 21.75 -17.73
N GLY A 290 -1.50 22.32 -17.77
CA GLY A 290 -1.87 23.21 -18.87
C GLY A 290 -0.80 24.29 -18.97
N ALA A 291 -0.27 24.50 -20.17
CA ALA A 291 0.61 25.63 -20.44
C ALA A 291 -0.01 26.89 -19.81
N PRO A 292 0.74 27.68 -19.01
CA PRO A 292 0.19 28.92 -18.48
C PRO A 292 -0.37 29.73 -19.64
N GLY A 293 -1.61 30.20 -19.51
CA GLY A 293 -2.26 30.98 -20.56
C GLY A 293 -1.36 32.13 -21.01
N LEU A 294 -1.34 32.40 -22.32
CA LEU A 294 -0.48 33.43 -22.92
C LEU A 294 -0.79 34.81 -22.34
N ASP A 295 0.08 35.30 -21.47
CA ASP A 295 0.00 36.66 -20.94
C ASP A 295 0.79 37.62 -21.83
N TYR A 296 0.10 38.21 -22.81
CA TYR A 296 0.68 39.19 -23.72
C TYR A 296 1.09 40.51 -23.04
N ALA A 297 0.67 40.78 -21.80
CA ALA A 297 1.17 41.94 -21.04
C ALA A 297 2.67 41.81 -20.71
N ARG A 298 3.21 40.57 -20.74
CA ARG A 298 4.63 40.27 -20.55
C ARG A 298 5.44 40.30 -21.85
N ALA A 299 4.79 40.49 -23.00
CA ALA A 299 5.48 40.72 -24.26
C ALA A 299 6.17 42.09 -24.21
N ALA A 300 7.32 42.23 -24.86
CA ALA A 300 7.92 43.55 -25.05
C ALA A 300 7.04 44.42 -25.97
N GLY A 301 6.43 43.80 -26.98
CA GLY A 301 5.47 44.45 -27.87
C GLY A 301 4.31 43.54 -28.21
N TYR A 302 3.06 44.03 -28.10
CA TYR A 302 1.89 43.29 -28.57
C TYR A 302 0.86 44.22 -29.21
N PHE A 303 0.47 43.91 -30.45
CA PHE A 303 -0.57 44.63 -31.20
C PHE A 303 -1.53 43.66 -31.87
N HIS A 304 -2.80 44.07 -31.98
CA HIS A 304 -3.87 43.32 -32.62
C HIS A 304 -4.98 44.26 -33.12
N ALA A 305 -6.00 43.72 -33.79
CA ALA A 305 -7.14 44.48 -34.32
C ALA A 305 -7.95 45.31 -33.30
N GLY A 306 -7.77 45.03 -32.00
CA GLY A 306 -8.41 45.74 -30.90
C GLY A 306 -7.46 46.64 -30.11
N SER A 307 -6.21 46.82 -30.56
CA SER A 307 -5.26 47.70 -29.89
C SER A 307 -5.77 49.13 -29.84
N ALA A 308 -5.62 49.79 -28.69
CA ALA A 308 -5.92 51.20 -28.57
C ALA A 308 -5.02 52.02 -29.51
N PHE A 309 -5.58 53.06 -30.11
CA PHE A 309 -4.90 53.88 -31.11
C PHE A 309 -5.25 55.35 -30.96
N SER A 310 -4.38 56.21 -31.50
CA SER A 310 -4.62 57.66 -31.63
C SER A 310 -4.97 58.03 -33.07
N GLY A 311 -5.74 59.10 -33.24
CA GLY A 311 -6.23 59.55 -34.54
C GLY A 311 -7.66 59.06 -34.80
N THR A 312 -7.98 58.77 -36.06
CA THR A 312 -9.26 58.14 -36.46
C THR A 312 -9.02 56.74 -37.00
N ALA A 313 -10.07 55.92 -37.10
CA ALA A 313 -9.95 54.57 -37.66
C ALA A 313 -9.40 54.59 -39.09
N ASP A 314 -9.68 55.61 -39.90
CA ASP A 314 -9.15 55.73 -41.26
C ASP A 314 -7.79 56.45 -41.33
N ALA A 315 -7.31 57.02 -40.21
CA ALA A 315 -6.07 57.78 -40.13
C ALA A 315 -5.41 57.61 -38.76
N VAL A 316 -4.89 56.41 -38.51
CA VAL A 316 -4.14 56.06 -37.32
C VAL A 316 -2.84 56.86 -37.27
N SER A 317 -2.65 57.61 -36.19
CA SER A 317 -1.42 58.37 -35.90
C SER A 317 -0.50 57.67 -34.89
N GLY A 318 -0.99 56.65 -34.19
CA GLY A 318 -0.19 55.81 -33.31
C GLY A 318 -0.97 54.66 -32.70
N LEU A 319 -0.25 53.65 -32.19
CA LEU A 319 -0.78 52.47 -31.49
C LEU A 319 -0.19 52.36 -30.09
N VAL A 320 -1.06 52.04 -29.14
CA VAL A 320 -0.67 51.75 -27.76
C VAL A 320 -0.18 50.31 -27.69
N ASN A 321 0.94 50.10 -26.99
CA ASN A 321 1.47 48.76 -26.74
C ASN A 321 0.58 47.97 -25.77
N GLY A 322 0.20 46.75 -26.14
CA GLY A 322 -0.46 45.81 -25.22
C GLY A 322 0.51 45.06 -24.28
N GLY A 323 1.82 45.16 -24.54
CA GLY A 323 2.89 44.61 -23.71
C GLY A 323 3.56 45.65 -22.79
N ASN A 324 4.74 45.32 -22.25
CA ASN A 324 5.45 46.13 -21.25
C ASN A 324 6.78 46.76 -21.73
N GLY A 325 7.18 46.56 -22.99
CA GLY A 325 8.49 46.98 -23.51
C GLY A 325 8.57 48.41 -24.05
N GLY A 326 7.57 49.25 -23.78
CA GLY A 326 7.58 50.67 -24.21
C GLY A 326 7.43 50.89 -25.72
N TRP A 327 6.78 49.97 -26.45
CA TRP A 327 6.57 50.05 -27.89
C TRP A 327 5.35 50.88 -28.28
N ASP A 328 5.11 52.03 -27.67
CA ASP A 328 4.06 52.91 -28.20
C ASP A 328 4.49 53.41 -29.58
N LEU A 329 3.78 52.95 -30.62
CA LEU A 329 4.16 53.20 -32.01
C LEU A 329 3.56 54.51 -32.47
N ALA A 330 4.35 55.36 -33.11
CA ALA A 330 3.88 56.56 -33.79
C ALA A 330 3.96 56.38 -35.31
N ARG A 331 3.05 57.02 -36.04
CA ARG A 331 3.09 57.03 -37.50
C ARG A 331 4.30 57.81 -38.00
N VAL A 332 5.00 57.22 -38.96
CA VAL A 332 6.09 57.82 -39.72
C VAL A 332 5.74 57.82 -41.21
N GLY A 333 6.05 58.91 -41.91
CA GLY A 333 5.70 59.13 -43.31
C GLY A 333 4.34 59.82 -43.49
N SER A 334 4.27 60.74 -44.47
CA SER A 334 3.12 61.63 -44.72
C SER A 334 2.23 61.21 -45.88
N GLU A 335 2.46 60.02 -46.45
CA GLU A 335 1.74 59.55 -47.64
C GLU A 335 0.37 58.92 -47.27
N GLN A 336 0.07 57.73 -47.79
CA GLN A 336 -1.20 57.03 -47.56
C GLN A 336 -1.44 56.78 -46.06
N ALA A 337 -2.70 56.97 -45.66
CA ALA A 337 -3.12 56.79 -44.27
C ALA A 337 -3.03 55.32 -43.86
N ILE A 338 -2.82 55.10 -42.56
CA ILE A 338 -2.87 53.78 -41.94
C ILE A 338 -4.26 53.68 -41.32
N ALA A 339 -4.98 52.58 -41.57
CA ALA A 339 -6.33 52.40 -41.05
C ALA A 339 -6.38 51.28 -40.01
N MET A 340 -7.20 51.44 -38.97
CA MET A 340 -7.60 50.39 -38.06
C MET A 340 -8.91 49.79 -38.56
N THR A 341 -8.90 48.50 -38.86
CA THR A 341 -10.07 47.74 -39.35
C THR A 341 -10.42 46.63 -38.36
N PRO A 342 -11.62 46.02 -38.43
CA PRO A 342 -11.95 44.85 -37.61
C PRO A 342 -10.98 43.67 -37.81
N ALA A 343 -10.31 43.58 -38.96
CA ALA A 343 -9.34 42.53 -39.25
C ALA A 343 -7.93 42.84 -38.72
N GLY A 344 -7.61 44.12 -38.45
CA GLY A 344 -6.27 44.54 -38.06
C GLY A 344 -5.86 45.92 -38.57
N ILE A 345 -4.57 46.19 -38.46
CA ILE A 345 -3.95 47.45 -38.87
C ILE A 345 -3.61 47.36 -40.35
N ARG A 346 -4.31 48.13 -41.18
CA ARG A 346 -4.16 48.18 -42.63
C ARG A 346 -3.13 49.23 -43.04
N PHE A 347 -2.21 48.82 -43.90
CA PHE A 347 -1.21 49.66 -44.55
C PHE A 347 -1.42 49.65 -46.07
N ASP A 348 -1.35 50.81 -46.70
CA ASP A 348 -1.42 50.96 -48.16
C ASP A 348 -0.10 51.50 -48.74
N GLY A 349 1.03 51.11 -48.15
CA GLY A 349 2.37 51.26 -48.71
C GLY A 349 3.11 52.57 -48.46
N GLY A 350 2.41 53.63 -48.02
CA GLY A 350 3.00 54.96 -47.86
C GLY A 350 3.48 55.31 -46.44
N GLY A 351 2.63 55.10 -45.43
CA GLY A 351 2.97 55.30 -44.01
C GLY A 351 3.36 54.00 -43.30
N PHE A 352 4.10 54.12 -42.20
CA PHE A 352 4.41 52.99 -41.31
C PHE A 352 4.36 53.41 -39.84
N LEU A 353 4.44 52.44 -38.93
CA LEU A 353 4.39 52.70 -37.48
C LEU A 353 5.74 52.36 -36.86
N GLN A 354 6.26 53.23 -36.00
CA GLN A 354 7.56 53.07 -35.37
C GLN A 354 7.56 53.53 -33.90
N ALA A 355 8.20 52.75 -33.02
CA ALA A 355 8.61 53.16 -31.69
C ALA A 355 10.11 53.46 -31.70
N SER A 356 10.52 54.43 -30.87
CA SER A 356 11.91 54.87 -30.73
C SER A 356 12.24 55.13 -29.26
N GLY A 357 13.54 55.13 -28.92
CA GLY A 357 13.97 55.33 -27.53
C GLY A 357 13.75 54.10 -26.64
N ILE A 358 13.64 52.91 -27.25
CA ILE A 358 13.53 51.64 -26.54
C ILE A 358 14.90 51.31 -25.91
N SER A 359 14.91 50.85 -24.67
CA SER A 359 16.12 50.34 -24.01
C SER A 359 16.01 48.84 -23.81
N THR A 360 16.82 48.06 -24.52
CA THR A 360 16.83 46.59 -24.44
C THR A 360 18.12 46.03 -23.83
N SER A 361 18.74 46.74 -22.90
CA SER A 361 19.93 46.23 -22.22
C SER A 361 19.61 44.95 -21.44
N GLY A 362 20.46 43.93 -21.55
CA GLY A 362 20.38 42.73 -20.71
C GLY A 362 19.40 41.65 -21.20
N ILE A 363 18.99 41.68 -22.47
CA ILE A 363 18.29 40.54 -23.09
C ILE A 363 19.29 39.56 -23.71
N GLY A 364 19.04 38.26 -23.55
CA GLY A 364 19.84 37.16 -24.09
C GLY A 364 19.15 36.41 -25.23
N GLY A 365 17.95 36.83 -25.61
CA GLY A 365 17.17 36.23 -26.69
C GLY A 365 15.94 37.06 -27.00
N MET A 366 15.36 36.87 -28.18
CA MET A 366 14.10 37.48 -28.56
C MET A 366 13.38 36.63 -29.62
N PHE A 367 12.06 36.71 -29.66
CA PHE A 367 11.30 36.22 -30.82
C PHE A 367 10.17 37.16 -31.19
N ILE A 368 9.82 37.17 -32.47
CA ILE A 368 8.68 37.91 -33.04
C ILE A 368 7.82 36.95 -33.85
N VAL A 369 6.52 36.97 -33.60
CA VAL A 369 5.50 36.28 -34.40
C VAL A 369 4.56 37.32 -34.99
N LEU A 370 4.28 37.20 -36.29
CA LEU A 370 3.36 38.06 -37.01
C LEU A 370 2.25 37.21 -37.62
N ARG A 371 1.01 37.69 -37.49
CA ARG A 371 -0.11 37.28 -38.32
C ARG A 371 -0.51 38.43 -39.22
N LEU A 372 -0.46 38.22 -40.54
CA LEU A 372 -0.73 39.26 -41.51
C LEU A 372 -1.30 38.72 -42.82
N ALA A 373 -1.88 39.60 -43.63
CA ALA A 373 -2.20 39.36 -45.03
C ALA A 373 -1.47 40.40 -45.90
N ILE A 374 -1.01 39.98 -47.10
CA ILE A 374 -0.38 40.86 -48.09
C ILE A 374 -1.27 40.91 -49.31
N GLU A 375 -1.88 42.07 -49.56
CA GLU A 375 -2.84 42.22 -50.66
C GLU A 375 -2.15 42.57 -51.98
N HIS A 376 -1.06 43.32 -51.91
CA HIS A 376 -0.28 43.71 -53.08
C HIS A 376 1.22 43.63 -52.81
N HIS A 377 1.97 43.12 -53.78
CA HIS A 377 3.43 43.15 -53.71
C HIS A 377 3.93 44.51 -54.21
N ASN A 378 4.68 45.21 -53.36
CA ASN A 378 5.36 46.43 -53.75
C ASN A 378 6.52 46.11 -54.73
N SER A 379 6.94 47.09 -55.52
CA SER A 379 8.08 46.96 -56.45
C SER A 379 9.44 46.87 -55.73
N GLY A 380 9.49 47.32 -54.47
CA GLY A 380 10.63 47.23 -53.56
C GLY A 380 10.38 46.28 -52.38
N VAL A 381 11.35 46.21 -51.46
CA VAL A 381 11.27 45.39 -50.24
C VAL A 381 10.33 46.06 -49.23
N ALA A 382 9.29 45.34 -48.80
CA ALA A 382 8.47 45.72 -47.67
C ALA A 382 9.08 45.15 -46.37
N GLN A 383 9.25 45.99 -45.35
CA GLN A 383 9.60 45.52 -44.00
C GLN A 383 8.30 45.32 -43.22
N LEU A 384 7.93 44.06 -43.01
CA LEU A 384 6.75 43.70 -42.24
C LEU A 384 6.98 44.03 -40.77
N PHE A 385 8.18 43.72 -40.30
CA PHE A 385 8.72 44.07 -38.99
C PHE A 385 10.22 44.33 -39.11
N ALA A 386 10.74 45.31 -38.37
CA ALA A 386 12.17 45.51 -38.23
C ALA A 386 12.51 46.12 -36.87
N THR A 387 13.52 45.56 -36.22
CA THR A 387 14.29 46.25 -35.18
C THR A 387 15.36 47.11 -35.84
N ASN A 388 15.62 48.31 -35.34
CA ASN A 388 16.55 49.29 -35.94
C ASN A 388 16.46 49.30 -37.47
N PRO A 389 15.37 49.82 -38.08
CA PRO A 389 15.05 49.59 -39.51
C PRO A 389 16.15 49.99 -40.50
N ALA A 390 17.14 50.78 -40.08
CA ALA A 390 18.38 51.07 -40.79
C ALA A 390 19.48 49.98 -40.64
N GLY A 391 19.11 48.69 -40.58
CA GLY A 391 20.07 47.57 -40.56
C GLY A 391 20.25 46.87 -39.20
N GLY A 392 19.19 46.78 -38.42
CA GLY A 392 19.19 46.20 -37.09
C GLY A 392 19.31 44.68 -37.01
N PRO A 393 19.26 44.15 -35.78
CA PRO A 393 19.54 42.75 -35.53
C PRO A 393 18.51 41.80 -36.12
N VAL A 394 17.25 42.21 -36.25
CA VAL A 394 16.16 41.35 -36.72
C VAL A 394 15.22 42.11 -37.64
N SER A 395 14.88 41.54 -38.80
CA SER A 395 13.75 42.00 -39.61
C SER A 395 13.03 40.85 -40.31
N ILE A 396 11.75 41.04 -40.57
CA ILE A 396 10.94 40.17 -41.44
C ILE A 396 10.49 41.02 -42.62
N THR A 397 10.80 40.56 -43.82
CA THR A 397 10.57 41.32 -45.05
C THR A 397 9.82 40.50 -46.10
N SER A 398 9.17 41.21 -47.01
CA SER A 398 8.63 40.67 -48.25
C SER A 398 9.26 41.38 -49.44
N ASN A 399 9.97 40.64 -50.29
CA ASN A 399 10.54 41.14 -51.53
C ASN A 399 9.82 40.47 -52.71
N LYS A 400 8.87 41.19 -53.31
CA LYS A 400 8.04 40.67 -54.42
C LYS A 400 7.40 39.31 -54.08
N GLY A 401 6.86 39.19 -52.86
CA GLY A 401 6.22 37.97 -52.36
C GLY A 401 7.19 36.95 -51.74
N LYS A 402 8.51 37.12 -51.84
CA LYS A 402 9.46 36.25 -51.11
C LYS A 402 9.58 36.72 -49.66
N LEU A 403 9.17 35.88 -48.71
CA LEU A 403 9.27 36.15 -47.29
C LEU A 403 10.64 35.74 -46.77
N GLN A 404 11.31 36.66 -46.09
CA GLN A 404 12.65 36.44 -45.54
C GLN A 404 12.75 37.06 -44.15
N ALA A 405 13.26 36.30 -43.20
CA ALA A 405 13.73 36.84 -41.94
C ALA A 405 15.24 37.07 -42.04
N TYR A 406 15.68 38.24 -41.62
CA TYR A 406 17.08 38.58 -41.48
C TYR A 406 17.42 38.61 -40.00
N TYR A 407 18.57 38.05 -39.64
CA TYR A 407 19.15 38.18 -38.31
C TYR A 407 20.65 38.51 -38.42
N HIS A 408 21.24 39.12 -37.39
CA HIS A 408 22.70 39.31 -37.32
C HIS A 408 23.31 38.23 -36.42
N ASP A 409 24.29 37.47 -36.91
CA ASP A 409 24.93 36.38 -36.13
C ASP A 409 26.03 36.85 -35.16
N GLY A 410 26.27 38.15 -35.12
CA GLY A 410 27.35 38.81 -34.38
C GLY A 410 28.40 39.43 -35.31
N GLU A 411 28.51 38.93 -36.55
CA GLU A 411 29.49 39.42 -37.53
C GLU A 411 28.83 39.91 -38.82
N THR A 412 27.82 39.19 -39.30
CA THR A 412 27.15 39.48 -40.57
C THR A 412 25.65 39.27 -40.50
N SER A 413 24.93 39.90 -41.42
CA SER A 413 23.52 39.61 -41.63
C SER A 413 23.34 38.27 -42.33
N ARG A 414 22.50 37.41 -41.76
CA ARG A 414 22.07 36.11 -42.26
C ARG A 414 20.61 36.17 -42.65
N VAL A 415 20.21 35.29 -43.56
CA VAL A 415 18.84 35.22 -44.09
C VAL A 415 18.26 33.83 -43.88
N VAL A 416 17.01 33.79 -43.43
CA VAL A 416 16.17 32.59 -43.37
C VAL A 416 15.00 32.77 -44.33
N ASN A 417 14.83 31.83 -45.26
CA ASN A 417 13.69 31.86 -46.18
C ASN A 417 12.44 31.34 -45.46
N LEU A 418 11.39 32.16 -45.41
CA LEU A 418 10.13 31.84 -44.74
C LEU A 418 9.04 31.32 -45.71
N GLY A 419 9.34 31.31 -47.01
CA GLY A 419 8.42 30.89 -48.08
C GLY A 419 7.92 32.04 -48.95
N GLY A 420 6.84 31.80 -49.69
CA GLY A 420 6.20 32.79 -50.55
C GLY A 420 4.87 33.27 -49.98
N ALA A 421 4.67 34.59 -49.92
CA ALA A 421 3.39 35.22 -49.60
C ALA A 421 2.52 35.36 -50.86
N PRO A 422 1.25 34.94 -50.84
CA PRO A 422 0.31 35.27 -51.90
C PRO A 422 -0.03 36.77 -51.83
N ALA A 423 -0.33 37.38 -52.98
CA ALA A 423 -0.94 38.71 -53.06
C ALA A 423 -2.46 38.58 -52.92
N THR A 424 -2.92 38.15 -51.74
CA THR A 424 -4.33 37.89 -51.43
C THR A 424 -4.63 38.39 -50.01
N PRO A 425 -5.91 38.65 -49.67
CA PRO A 425 -6.29 38.97 -48.29
C PRO A 425 -6.20 37.76 -47.33
N GLU A 426 -5.60 36.64 -47.75
CA GLU A 426 -5.43 35.45 -46.93
C GLU A 426 -4.36 35.70 -45.85
N ALA A 427 -4.75 35.48 -44.59
CA ALA A 427 -3.85 35.60 -43.46
C ALA A 427 -2.85 34.45 -43.42
N PHE A 428 -1.63 34.74 -42.98
CA PHE A 428 -0.62 33.74 -42.66
C PHE A 428 0.19 34.15 -41.44
N VAL A 429 0.83 33.15 -40.82
CA VAL A 429 1.70 33.33 -39.65
C VAL A 429 3.14 33.08 -40.05
N VAL A 430 4.04 33.94 -39.61
CA VAL A 430 5.50 33.78 -39.72
C VAL A 430 6.18 34.31 -38.46
N GLY A 431 7.36 33.81 -38.17
CA GLY A 431 8.14 34.32 -37.06
C GLY A 431 9.61 33.94 -37.11
N ILE A 432 10.40 34.60 -36.27
CA ILE A 432 11.80 34.27 -36.02
C ILE A 432 12.09 34.40 -34.53
N GLU A 433 12.87 33.46 -34.02
CA GLU A 433 13.42 33.40 -32.67
C GLU A 433 14.93 33.36 -32.73
N ILE A 434 15.55 34.09 -31.81
CA ILE A 434 16.98 34.13 -31.59
C ILE A 434 17.21 33.86 -30.10
N ASP A 435 18.03 32.86 -29.79
CA ASP A 435 18.47 32.57 -28.44
C ASP A 435 19.99 32.49 -28.37
N ASN A 436 20.61 33.46 -27.68
CA ASN A 436 22.06 33.54 -27.55
C ASN A 436 22.63 32.49 -26.58
N ALA A 437 21.86 32.06 -25.58
CA ALA A 437 22.30 31.04 -24.63
C ALA A 437 22.31 29.66 -25.28
N ALA A 438 21.32 29.38 -26.13
CA ALA A 438 21.29 28.17 -26.93
C ALA A 438 22.19 28.26 -28.18
N GLN A 439 22.62 29.46 -28.57
CA GLN A 439 23.28 29.74 -29.85
C GLN A 439 22.46 29.25 -31.05
N MET A 440 21.15 29.51 -30.99
CA MET A 440 20.18 29.01 -31.95
C MET A 440 19.36 30.13 -32.56
N VAL A 441 18.98 29.92 -33.83
CA VAL A 441 17.93 30.67 -34.50
C VAL A 441 16.88 29.69 -34.98
N ARG A 442 15.61 30.03 -34.76
CA ARG A 442 14.46 29.26 -35.24
C ARG A 442 13.54 30.16 -36.03
N ALA A 443 12.88 29.62 -37.04
CA ALA A 443 11.95 30.38 -37.85
C ALA A 443 10.72 29.56 -38.20
N TYR A 444 9.54 30.12 -37.95
CA TYR A 444 8.30 29.51 -38.39
C TYR A 444 8.00 29.96 -39.82
N THR A 445 8.00 28.99 -40.72
CA THR A 445 7.80 29.23 -42.15
C THR A 445 6.32 29.16 -42.50
N ARG A 446 5.93 29.77 -43.64
CA ARG A 446 4.56 29.64 -44.17
C ARG A 446 4.19 28.18 -44.47
N GLY A 447 5.18 27.30 -44.64
CA GLY A 447 4.96 25.87 -44.83
C GLY A 447 4.41 25.13 -43.60
N GLY A 448 4.26 25.81 -42.46
CA GLY A 448 3.74 25.23 -41.23
C GLY A 448 4.80 24.51 -40.38
N SER A 449 6.08 24.76 -40.63
CA SER A 449 7.19 24.11 -39.93
C SER A 449 8.15 25.12 -39.31
N ILE A 450 8.77 24.71 -38.19
CA ILE A 450 9.87 25.43 -37.56
C ILE A 450 11.19 24.93 -38.14
N ALA A 451 11.92 25.81 -38.82
CA ALA A 451 13.28 25.57 -39.25
C ALA A 451 14.26 26.04 -38.17
N THR A 452 15.26 25.22 -37.85
CA THR A 452 16.16 25.41 -36.71
C THR A 452 17.61 25.42 -37.18
N PHE A 453 18.38 26.41 -36.74
CA PHE A 453 19.75 26.67 -37.20
C PHE A 453 20.68 26.95 -36.02
N SER A 454 21.81 26.26 -35.95
CA SER A 454 22.87 26.58 -34.99
C SER A 454 23.73 27.74 -35.49
N VAL A 455 24.08 28.65 -34.59
CA VAL A 455 24.82 29.87 -34.93
C VAL A 455 26.13 29.93 -34.12
N PRO A 456 27.31 29.99 -34.77
CA PRO A 456 28.59 29.91 -34.05
C PRO A 456 28.94 31.15 -33.20
N GLY A 457 28.18 32.24 -33.30
CA GLY A 457 28.41 33.51 -32.59
C GLY A 457 27.38 33.83 -31.49
N ILE A 458 27.34 35.11 -31.07
CA ILE A 458 26.30 35.67 -30.22
C ILE A 458 25.44 36.58 -31.12
N PRO A 459 24.28 36.09 -31.59
CA PRO A 459 23.40 36.90 -32.41
C PRO A 459 23.03 38.23 -31.76
N GLY A 460 22.90 39.26 -32.60
CA GLY A 460 22.42 40.57 -32.15
C GLY A 460 20.97 40.47 -31.70
N VAL A 461 20.66 41.01 -30.52
CA VAL A 461 19.29 41.08 -29.99
C VAL A 461 18.93 42.48 -29.48
N GLU A 462 19.88 43.40 -29.43
CA GLU A 462 19.66 44.76 -28.90
C GLU A 462 19.09 45.72 -29.95
N TYR A 463 18.06 46.47 -29.56
CA TYR A 463 17.41 47.43 -30.44
C TYR A 463 16.92 48.67 -29.68
N ALA A 464 16.96 49.81 -30.37
CA ALA A 464 16.49 51.09 -29.84
C ALA A 464 15.22 51.59 -30.53
N THR A 465 14.90 51.01 -31.68
CA THR A 465 13.73 51.35 -32.48
C THR A 465 13.11 50.10 -33.07
N VAL A 466 11.80 50.13 -33.27
CA VAL A 466 11.03 49.05 -33.87
C VAL A 466 10.03 49.64 -34.84
N ALA A 467 9.94 49.09 -36.04
CA ALA A 467 9.00 49.50 -37.06
C ALA A 467 8.16 48.32 -37.57
N ILE A 468 6.91 48.60 -37.92
CA ILE A 468 6.01 47.66 -38.60
C ILE A 468 5.37 48.30 -39.84
N GLY A 469 5.15 47.48 -40.87
CA GLY A 469 4.38 47.86 -42.05
C GLY A 469 5.07 48.83 -43.02
N GLN A 470 6.39 48.96 -42.98
CA GLN A 470 7.10 49.83 -43.93
C GLN A 470 6.96 49.30 -45.36
N ARG A 471 6.36 50.10 -46.24
CA ARG A 471 6.05 49.76 -47.65
C ARG A 471 5.10 48.57 -47.82
N LEU A 472 4.41 48.16 -46.76
CA LEU A 472 3.43 47.08 -46.77
C LEU A 472 2.12 47.55 -47.42
N HIS A 473 1.60 46.77 -48.36
CA HIS A 473 0.21 46.83 -48.81
C HIS A 473 -0.51 45.60 -48.29
N GLY A 474 -1.21 45.74 -47.18
CA GLY A 474 -1.82 44.62 -46.48
C GLY A 474 -2.21 44.95 -45.05
N THR A 475 -2.57 43.92 -44.30
CA THR A 475 -3.13 44.05 -42.96
C THR A 475 -2.30 43.25 -41.96
N VAL A 476 -1.78 43.90 -40.93
CA VAL A 476 -1.18 43.25 -39.76
C VAL A 476 -2.31 42.98 -38.77
N MET A 477 -2.63 41.70 -38.58
CA MET A 477 -3.74 41.26 -37.73
C MET A 477 -3.29 41.15 -36.28
N ARG A 478 -2.10 40.58 -36.07
CA ARG A 478 -1.45 40.45 -34.75
C ARG A 478 0.07 40.50 -34.90
N ALA A 479 0.75 41.07 -33.90
CA ALA A 479 2.21 41.05 -33.80
C ALA A 479 2.59 40.94 -32.31
N ALA A 480 3.44 39.97 -31.96
CA ALA A 480 3.90 39.77 -30.59
C ALA A 480 5.42 39.58 -30.56
N LEU A 481 6.12 40.40 -29.78
CA LEU A 481 7.54 40.25 -29.51
C LEU A 481 7.79 39.95 -28.04
N PHE A 482 8.54 38.89 -27.76
CA PHE A 482 9.03 38.58 -26.43
C PHE A 482 10.54 38.70 -26.37
N GLY A 483 11.03 39.36 -25.32
CA GLY A 483 12.45 39.38 -24.97
C GLY A 483 12.71 38.40 -23.82
N ARG A 484 13.81 37.65 -23.91
CA ARG A 484 14.32 36.82 -22.83
C ARG A 484 15.41 37.58 -22.08
N PRO A 485 15.30 37.81 -20.77
CA PRO A 485 16.41 38.35 -19.98
C PRO A 485 17.64 37.43 -20.07
N ALA A 486 18.84 38.01 -20.06
CA ALA A 486 20.08 37.23 -20.00
C ALA A 486 20.09 36.36 -18.73
N GLY A 487 20.32 35.05 -18.90
CA GLY A 487 20.24 34.07 -17.80
C GLY A 487 18.82 33.70 -17.33
N GLY A 488 17.76 34.28 -17.92
CA GLY A 488 16.36 33.94 -17.64
C GLY A 488 15.70 33.15 -18.77
N SER A 489 14.39 32.90 -18.62
CA SER A 489 13.53 32.22 -19.60
C SER A 489 12.57 33.19 -20.29
N PHE A 490 12.08 32.83 -21.49
CA PHE A 490 10.99 33.57 -22.12
C PHE A 490 9.73 33.49 -21.26
N ALA A 491 8.91 34.55 -21.25
CA ALA A 491 7.63 34.57 -20.54
C ALA A 491 6.54 33.73 -21.23
N ALA A 492 6.74 33.40 -22.51
CA ALA A 492 5.93 32.52 -23.34
C ALA A 492 6.85 31.82 -24.35
N SER A 493 6.54 30.60 -24.79
CA SER A 493 7.31 29.96 -25.86
C SER A 493 6.92 30.49 -27.24
N PHE A 494 7.84 30.37 -28.20
CA PHE A 494 7.59 30.74 -29.59
C PHE A 494 6.44 29.92 -30.20
N GLU A 495 6.39 28.62 -29.90
CA GLU A 495 5.33 27.69 -30.32
C GLU A 495 3.97 28.10 -29.79
N GLN A 496 3.87 28.43 -28.50
CA GLN A 496 2.59 28.84 -27.89
C GLN A 496 1.99 30.04 -28.64
N VAL A 497 2.82 31.05 -28.93
CA VAL A 497 2.37 32.25 -29.64
C VAL A 497 2.00 31.94 -31.10
N ILE A 498 2.72 31.04 -31.77
CA ILE A 498 2.38 30.59 -33.14
C ILE A 498 1.02 29.89 -33.14
N GLU A 499 0.79 28.95 -32.24
CA GLU A 499 -0.47 28.21 -32.13
C GLU A 499 -1.65 29.15 -31.89
N ASP A 500 -1.51 30.08 -30.95
CA ASP A 500 -2.54 31.09 -30.67
C ASP A 500 -2.80 32.03 -31.87
N PHE A 501 -1.78 32.33 -32.66
CA PHE A 501 -1.94 33.14 -33.88
C PHE A 501 -2.58 32.35 -35.03
N LEU A 502 -2.43 31.03 -35.06
CA LEU A 502 -3.07 30.14 -36.05
C LEU A 502 -4.54 29.88 -35.72
N SER A 503 -4.90 29.81 -34.43
CA SER A 503 -6.28 29.53 -33.98
C SER A 503 -7.23 30.72 -34.07
N ALA A 504 -6.68 31.94 -34.23
CA ALA A 504 -7.43 33.19 -34.18
C ALA A 504 -8.13 33.57 -35.49
#